data_AF-A0A978SMQ1-F1
#
_entry.id   AF-A0A978SMQ1-F1
#
_cell.length_a   1.000
_cell.length_b   1.000
_cell.length_c   1.000
_cell.angle_alpha   90.00
_cell.angle_beta   90.00
_cell.angle_gamma   90.00
#
_symmetry.space_group_name_H-M   'P 1'
#
loop_
_entity.id
_entity.type
_entity.pdbx_description
1 polymer ?
#
loop_
_entity_poly.entity_id
_entity_poly.type
_entity_poly.pdbx_seq_one_letter_code
_entity_poly.pdbx_strand_id
1 'polypeptide(L)'
;MPYFLQPFPGDKERSIDLHSRISVSGSGWYRVMRQDAFDKLSSLEQHFKIACRGFVPKKQYLQELFSSKLCFSPFGYGEVCWRDFEAMMTGSLLLKPDMSHLDCYPNVFQPYQTYIPLSWDLSDLDEKVDYYLRHPDERETITRQAFQSMANYFQEQSFPQDSQPFLHRLKLV
;
A
#
# COMPACT_ATOMS: atom_id res chain seq x y z
N MET A 1 4.41 -15.99 -2.40
CA MET A 1 4.85 -14.90 -1.51
C MET A 1 6.22 -15.19 -0.85
N PRO A 2 7.26 -15.71 -1.53
CA PRO A 2 8.59 -15.80 -0.94
C PRO A 2 9.34 -14.45 -0.92
N TYR A 3 8.75 -13.37 -1.46
CA TYR A 3 9.42 -12.07 -1.60
C TYR A 3 9.74 -11.41 -0.26
N PHE A 4 8.88 -11.54 0.76
CA PHE A 4 9.20 -11.07 2.11
C PHE A 4 10.29 -11.91 2.80
N LEU A 5 10.66 -13.06 2.22
CA LEU A 5 11.80 -13.86 2.66
C LEU A 5 13.11 -13.52 1.92
N GLN A 6 13.05 -12.57 0.97
CA GLN A 6 14.23 -12.02 0.29
C GLN A 6 14.77 -10.79 1.05
N PRO A 7 16.00 -10.32 0.74
CA PRO A 7 16.48 -9.07 1.28
C PRO A 7 15.57 -7.88 0.94
N PHE A 8 15.47 -6.92 1.86
CA PHE A 8 14.67 -5.71 1.66
C PHE A 8 15.13 -4.90 0.42
N PRO A 9 14.20 -4.52 -0.48
CA PRO A 9 14.52 -3.67 -1.63
C PRO A 9 14.64 -2.20 -1.21
N GLY A 10 15.86 -1.75 -0.90
CA GLY A 10 16.16 -0.37 -0.49
C GLY A 10 15.78 0.71 -1.51
N ASP A 11 15.87 1.98 -1.12
CA ASP A 11 15.37 3.14 -1.90
C ASP A 11 16.37 3.70 -2.93
N LYS A 12 17.40 2.93 -3.30
CA LYS A 12 18.44 3.42 -4.23
C LYS A 12 17.93 3.33 -5.67
N GLU A 13 17.69 4.48 -6.29
CA GLU A 13 17.38 4.67 -7.73
C GLU A 13 15.91 4.56 -8.18
N ARG A 14 14.95 4.84 -7.29
CA ARG A 14 13.53 4.91 -7.66
C ARG A 14 13.22 6.12 -8.56
N SER A 15 12.76 5.87 -9.78
CA SER A 15 12.53 6.88 -10.82
C SER A 15 11.08 7.35 -10.97
N ILE A 16 10.12 6.73 -10.27
CA ILE A 16 8.70 7.12 -10.25
C ILE A 16 8.40 7.72 -8.88
N ASP A 17 7.73 8.87 -8.86
CA ASP A 17 7.43 9.55 -7.61
C ASP A 17 6.27 8.87 -6.89
N LEU A 18 5.17 8.60 -7.61
CA LEU A 18 3.98 7.98 -7.07
C LEU A 18 3.41 6.94 -8.04
N HIS A 19 3.07 5.76 -7.55
CA HIS A 19 2.36 4.75 -8.32
C HIS A 19 0.97 4.49 -7.77
N SER A 20 -0.04 4.56 -8.64
CA SER A 20 -1.41 4.15 -8.32
C SER A 20 -2.26 3.97 -9.57
N ARG A 21 -2.27 2.74 -10.11
CA ARG A 21 -3.14 2.40 -11.25
C ARG A 21 -4.57 2.12 -10.80
N ILE A 22 -5.46 3.08 -10.92
CA ILE A 22 -6.84 3.00 -10.40
C ILE A 22 -7.82 2.58 -11.51
N SER A 23 -8.66 1.58 -11.25
CA SER A 23 -9.87 1.35 -12.06
C SER A 23 -11.06 2.10 -11.49
N VAL A 24 -11.82 2.78 -12.36
CA VAL A 24 -13.08 3.48 -12.05
C VAL A 24 -14.32 2.72 -12.55
N SER A 25 -14.15 1.50 -13.07
CA SER A 25 -15.27 0.63 -13.46
C SER A 25 -15.80 -0.18 -12.27
N GLY A 26 -17.12 -0.26 -12.11
CA GLY A 26 -17.75 -1.01 -11.01
C GLY A 26 -19.17 -0.56 -10.71
N SER A 27 -19.63 -0.87 -9.49
CA SER A 27 -20.92 -0.39 -8.97
C SER A 27 -20.96 1.15 -8.89
N GLY A 28 -22.16 1.73 -8.77
CA GLY A 28 -22.33 3.19 -8.72
C GLY A 28 -21.50 3.87 -7.62
N TRP A 29 -21.60 3.36 -6.38
CA TRP A 29 -20.84 3.91 -5.24
C TRP A 29 -19.33 3.71 -5.39
N TYR A 30 -18.90 2.55 -5.90
CA TYR A 30 -17.49 2.25 -6.12
C TYR A 30 -16.91 3.22 -7.15
N ARG A 31 -17.64 3.44 -8.25
CA ARG A 31 -17.21 4.35 -9.31
C ARG A 31 -17.01 5.77 -8.79
N VAL A 32 -17.94 6.30 -7.99
CA VAL A 32 -17.82 7.66 -7.43
C VAL A 32 -16.57 7.78 -6.56
N MET A 33 -16.42 6.90 -5.56
CA MET A 33 -15.26 6.91 -4.66
C MET A 33 -13.92 6.76 -5.43
N ARG A 34 -13.87 5.88 -6.44
CA ARG A 34 -12.66 5.68 -7.24
C ARG A 34 -12.39 6.83 -8.19
N GLN A 35 -13.44 7.52 -8.66
CA GLN A 35 -13.29 8.71 -9.48
C GLN A 35 -12.69 9.84 -8.66
N ASP A 36 -13.15 10.07 -7.42
CA ASP A 36 -12.57 11.10 -6.54
C ASP A 36 -11.07 10.86 -6.29
N ALA A 37 -10.69 9.61 -6.01
CA ALA A 37 -9.28 9.23 -5.85
C ALA A 37 -8.47 9.40 -7.15
N PHE A 38 -9.09 9.15 -8.31
CA PHE A 38 -8.45 9.31 -9.61
C PHE A 38 -8.27 10.79 -10.00
N ASP A 39 -9.25 11.63 -9.69
CA ASP A 39 -9.22 13.06 -9.97
C ASP A 39 -8.13 13.74 -9.13
N LYS A 40 -8.04 13.37 -7.84
CA LYS A 40 -6.95 13.84 -6.95
C LYS A 40 -5.56 13.41 -7.44
N LEU A 41 -5.42 12.17 -7.91
CA LEU A 41 -4.17 11.73 -8.55
C LEU A 41 -3.87 12.50 -9.84
N SER A 42 -4.89 12.76 -10.65
CA SER A 42 -4.74 13.44 -11.94
C SER A 42 -4.25 14.89 -11.74
N SER A 43 -4.67 15.58 -10.68
CA SER A 43 -4.14 16.91 -10.36
C SER A 43 -2.65 16.91 -9.99
N LEU A 44 -2.14 15.80 -9.44
CA LEU A 44 -0.74 15.68 -9.04
C LEU A 44 0.21 15.40 -10.22
N GLU A 45 -0.29 14.91 -11.36
CA GLU A 45 0.53 14.62 -12.57
C GLU A 45 1.22 15.87 -13.15
N GLN A 46 0.74 17.08 -12.83
CA GLN A 46 1.37 18.34 -13.25
C GLN A 46 2.73 18.59 -12.57
N HIS A 47 2.95 18.01 -11.38
CA HIS A 47 4.10 18.30 -10.53
C HIS A 47 4.98 17.08 -10.28
N PHE A 48 4.41 15.87 -10.38
CA PHE A 48 5.07 14.62 -10.02
C PHE A 48 5.01 13.60 -11.16
N LYS A 49 6.01 12.73 -11.24
CA LYS A 49 6.02 11.61 -12.18
C LYS A 49 5.17 10.46 -11.62
N ILE A 50 3.93 10.36 -12.10
CA ILE A 50 2.95 9.39 -11.59
C ILE A 50 2.69 8.27 -12.59
N ALA A 51 2.71 7.03 -12.10
CA ALA A 51 2.24 5.86 -12.84
C ALA A 51 0.81 5.52 -12.42
N CYS A 52 -0.20 6.08 -13.11
CA CYS A 52 -1.62 5.87 -12.76
C CYS A 52 -2.55 5.47 -13.91
N ARG A 53 -2.13 5.59 -15.18
CA ARG A 53 -3.05 5.49 -16.33
C ARG A 53 -2.92 4.20 -17.12
N GLY A 54 -4.07 3.61 -17.46
CA GLY A 54 -4.16 2.44 -18.32
C GLY A 54 -3.85 1.13 -17.62
N PHE A 55 -4.15 0.04 -18.32
CA PHE A 55 -3.82 -1.30 -17.89
C PHE A 55 -2.38 -1.65 -18.29
N VAL A 56 -1.65 -2.33 -17.41
CA VAL A 56 -0.36 -2.94 -17.73
C VAL A 56 -0.32 -4.38 -17.23
N PRO A 57 0.42 -5.28 -17.89
CA PRO A 57 0.62 -6.64 -17.40
C PRO A 57 1.27 -6.66 -16.01
N LYS A 58 0.97 -7.70 -15.22
CA LYS A 58 1.46 -7.85 -13.83
C LYS A 58 2.98 -7.65 -13.67
N LYS A 59 3.79 -8.14 -14.61
CA LYS A 59 5.25 -7.97 -14.57
C LYS A 59 5.64 -6.49 -14.64
N GLN A 60 5.03 -5.73 -15.56
CA GLN A 60 5.28 -4.31 -15.71
C GLN A 60 4.77 -3.52 -14.50
N TYR A 61 3.57 -3.85 -14.00
CA TYR A 61 3.04 -3.27 -12.76
C TYR A 61 4.02 -3.39 -11.58
N LEU A 62 4.57 -4.59 -11.36
CA LEU A 62 5.54 -4.80 -10.28
C LEU A 62 6.86 -4.06 -10.54
N GLN A 63 7.33 -4.00 -11.78
CA GLN A 63 8.53 -3.20 -12.13
C GLN A 63 8.32 -1.71 -11.84
N GLU A 64 7.13 -1.19 -12.14
CA GLU A 64 6.76 0.19 -11.80
C GLU A 64 6.76 0.39 -10.29
N LEU A 65 6.15 -0.50 -9.50
CA LEU A 65 6.17 -0.43 -8.04
C LEU A 65 7.60 -0.48 -7.45
N PHE A 66 8.46 -1.38 -7.92
CA PHE A 66 9.88 -1.42 -7.53
C PHE A 66 10.61 -0.12 -7.87
N SER A 67 10.17 0.58 -8.92
CA SER A 67 10.73 1.87 -9.33
C SER A 67 10.06 3.07 -8.65
N SER A 68 9.06 2.86 -7.79
CA SER A 68 8.20 3.91 -7.22
C SER A 68 8.52 4.22 -5.77
N LYS A 69 8.77 5.49 -5.45
CA LYS A 69 9.02 5.97 -4.08
C LYS A 69 7.79 5.79 -3.21
N LEU A 70 6.63 6.23 -3.71
CA LEU A 70 5.35 6.17 -3.02
C LEU A 70 4.37 5.27 -3.78
N CYS A 71 3.46 4.63 -3.05
CA CYS A 71 2.32 3.93 -3.61
C CYS A 71 1.03 4.39 -2.92
N PHE A 72 0.13 5.01 -3.68
CA PHE A 72 -1.20 5.36 -3.18
C PHE A 72 -2.18 4.21 -3.42
N SER A 73 -2.81 3.75 -2.35
CA SER A 73 -3.74 2.62 -2.35
C SER A 73 -5.11 3.04 -1.80
N PRO A 74 -5.98 3.68 -2.61
CA PRO A 74 -7.33 3.99 -2.18
C PRO A 74 -8.16 2.71 -2.03
N PHE A 75 -9.21 2.78 -1.21
CA PHE A 75 -10.14 1.69 -1.00
C PHE A 75 -10.73 1.16 -2.31
N GLY A 76 -11.05 -0.14 -2.31
CA GLY A 76 -11.72 -0.82 -3.40
C GLY A 76 -13.12 -1.26 -2.99
N TYR A 77 -13.50 -2.49 -3.35
CA TYR A 77 -14.69 -3.12 -2.78
C TYR A 77 -14.54 -3.49 -1.30
N GLY A 78 -13.30 -3.45 -0.79
CA GLY A 78 -12.96 -3.53 0.62
C GLY A 78 -11.78 -2.60 0.92
N GLU A 79 -11.49 -2.44 2.20
CA GLU A 79 -10.47 -1.53 2.69
C GLU A 79 -9.07 -2.11 2.49
N VAL A 80 -8.85 -3.38 2.84
CA VAL A 80 -7.59 -4.10 2.62
C VAL A 80 -7.46 -4.50 1.15
N CYS A 81 -6.35 -4.12 0.51
CA CYS A 81 -6.09 -4.32 -0.91
C CYS A 81 -4.80 -5.10 -1.14
N TRP A 82 -4.75 -5.92 -2.19
CA TRP A 82 -3.51 -6.60 -2.63
C TRP A 82 -2.34 -5.63 -2.82
N ARG A 83 -2.65 -4.42 -3.31
CA ARG A 83 -1.69 -3.35 -3.52
C ARG A 83 -0.95 -2.92 -2.25
N ASP A 84 -1.61 -2.99 -1.09
CA ASP A 84 -1.01 -2.61 0.18
C ASP A 84 0.23 -3.47 0.43
N PHE A 85 0.07 -4.79 0.28
CA PHE A 85 1.15 -5.76 0.42
C PHE A 85 2.16 -5.69 -0.73
N GLU A 86 1.75 -5.38 -1.96
CA GLU A 86 2.68 -5.18 -3.08
C GLU A 86 3.58 -3.95 -2.86
N ALA A 87 3.04 -2.87 -2.29
CA ALA A 87 3.82 -1.69 -1.90
C ALA A 87 4.84 -2.04 -0.81
N MET A 88 4.40 -2.70 0.27
CA MET A 88 5.28 -3.17 1.35
C MET A 88 6.38 -4.10 0.82
N MET A 89 6.02 -5.06 -0.03
CA MET A 89 6.94 -6.03 -0.62
C MET A 89 8.00 -5.37 -1.51
N THR A 90 7.63 -4.31 -2.21
CA THR A 90 8.52 -3.60 -3.14
C THR A 90 9.29 -2.45 -2.49
N GLY A 91 9.08 -2.20 -1.18
CA GLY A 91 9.69 -1.07 -0.47
C GLY A 91 9.15 0.30 -0.92
N SER A 92 7.98 0.34 -1.57
CA SER A 92 7.32 1.59 -1.91
C SER A 92 6.48 2.05 -0.71
N LEU A 93 6.60 3.32 -0.31
CA LEU A 93 5.90 3.82 0.87
C LEU A 93 4.39 3.86 0.60
N LEU A 94 3.64 3.09 1.39
CA LEU A 94 2.20 2.99 1.28
C LEU A 94 1.52 4.24 1.85
N LEU A 95 0.79 4.95 1.00
CA LEU A 95 -0.17 5.99 1.40
C LEU A 95 -1.57 5.41 1.23
N LYS A 96 -2.36 5.41 2.31
CA LYS A 96 -3.66 4.74 2.34
C LYS A 96 -4.62 5.49 3.25
N PRO A 97 -5.92 5.61 2.92
CA PRO A 97 -6.91 6.12 3.87
C PRO A 97 -6.78 5.41 5.22
N ASP A 98 -6.96 6.16 6.30
CA ASP A 98 -6.69 5.68 7.66
C ASP A 98 -7.39 4.34 7.93
N MET A 99 -6.60 3.39 8.45
CA MET A 99 -6.99 2.02 8.77
C MET A 99 -7.07 1.79 10.28
N SER A 100 -6.98 2.84 11.10
CA SER A 100 -6.92 2.72 12.57
C SER A 100 -8.16 2.06 13.20
N HIS A 101 -9.27 2.01 12.47
CA HIS A 101 -10.52 1.36 12.90
C HIS A 101 -10.52 -0.16 12.70
N LEU A 102 -9.57 -0.71 11.94
CA LEU A 102 -9.61 -2.09 11.49
C LEU A 102 -8.61 -2.97 12.26
N ASP A 103 -9.14 -3.99 12.93
CA ASP A 103 -8.33 -5.05 13.53
C ASP A 103 -7.88 -6.04 12.45
N CYS A 104 -6.57 -6.07 12.18
CA CYS A 104 -5.93 -6.88 11.15
C CYS A 104 -4.96 -7.89 11.75
N TYR A 105 -4.92 -9.09 11.17
CA TYR A 105 -3.97 -10.16 11.51
C TYR A 105 -3.23 -10.63 10.25
N PRO A 106 -1.93 -10.34 10.09
CA PRO A 106 -1.07 -9.55 10.98
C PRO A 106 -1.47 -8.07 11.03
N ASN A 107 -1.13 -7.39 12.13
CA ASN A 107 -1.42 -5.96 12.31
C ASN A 107 -0.43 -5.08 11.51
N VAL A 108 -0.60 -5.09 10.20
CA VAL A 108 0.31 -4.45 9.24
C VAL A 108 0.02 -2.97 9.01
N PHE A 109 -1.11 -2.47 9.52
CA PHE A 109 -1.52 -1.08 9.37
C PHE A 109 -1.24 -0.31 10.65
N GLN A 110 0.04 -0.08 10.94
CA GLN A 110 0.50 0.75 12.06
C GLN A 110 0.81 2.16 11.56
N PRO A 111 -0.02 3.18 11.90
CA PRO A 111 0.15 4.54 11.40
C PRO A 111 1.55 5.09 11.64
N TYR A 112 2.17 5.65 10.60
CA TYR A 112 3.52 6.23 10.61
C TYR A 112 4.66 5.27 10.96
N GLN A 113 4.37 3.97 11.11
CA GLN A 113 5.36 2.93 11.36
C GLN A 113 5.49 2.00 10.16
N THR A 114 4.37 1.59 9.57
CA THR A 114 4.35 0.68 8.40
C THR A 114 3.64 1.26 7.18
N TYR A 115 2.92 2.36 7.35
CA TYR A 115 2.26 3.10 6.28
C TYR A 115 1.95 4.54 6.70
N ILE A 116 1.59 5.38 5.73
CA ILE A 116 1.13 6.75 5.99
C ILE A 116 -0.41 6.78 5.90
N PRO A 117 -1.11 7.07 7.01
CA PRO A 117 -2.56 7.24 6.97
C PRO A 117 -2.92 8.50 6.19
N LEU A 118 -4.04 8.48 5.48
CA LEU A 118 -4.63 9.63 4.80
C LEU A 118 -6.01 9.92 5.39
N SER A 119 -6.40 11.18 5.35
CA SER A 119 -7.80 11.56 5.58
C SER A 119 -8.68 10.85 4.54
N TRP A 120 -9.86 10.37 4.95
CA TRP A 120 -10.71 9.56 4.08
C TRP A 120 -11.22 10.32 2.85
N ASP A 121 -11.32 11.64 2.95
CA ASP A 121 -11.64 12.57 1.86
C ASP A 121 -10.41 12.97 1.02
N LEU A 122 -9.23 12.43 1.35
CA LEU A 122 -7.95 12.67 0.68
C LEU A 122 -7.48 14.13 0.72
N SER A 123 -7.98 14.94 1.66
CA SER A 123 -7.63 16.36 1.78
C SER A 123 -6.13 16.60 1.98
N ASP A 124 -5.45 15.63 2.60
CA ASP A 124 -4.03 15.67 2.99
C ASP A 124 -3.10 14.88 2.04
N LEU A 125 -3.63 14.36 0.92
CA LEU A 125 -2.83 13.55 -0.01
C LEU A 125 -1.66 14.34 -0.60
N ASP A 126 -1.92 15.57 -1.07
CA ASP A 126 -0.91 16.38 -1.79
C ASP A 126 0.24 16.76 -0.87
N GLU A 127 -0.07 17.18 0.36
CA GLU A 127 0.90 17.52 1.41
C GLU A 127 1.78 16.31 1.74
N LYS A 128 1.17 15.14 1.96
CA LYS A 128 1.91 13.92 2.32
C LYS A 128 2.75 13.40 1.16
N VAL A 129 2.27 13.49 -0.08
CA VAL A 129 3.08 13.15 -1.27
C VAL A 129 4.32 14.05 -1.32
N ASP A 130 4.14 15.37 -1.25
CA ASP A 130 5.27 16.31 -1.32
C ASP A 130 6.25 16.14 -0.15
N TYR A 131 5.74 16.02 1.07
CA TYR A 131 6.56 15.77 2.25
C TYR A 131 7.38 14.49 2.08
N TYR A 132 6.72 13.35 1.85
CA TYR A 132 7.44 12.08 1.83
C TYR A 132 8.38 11.97 0.66
N LEU A 133 8.16 12.63 -0.49
CA LEU A 133 9.13 12.71 -1.58
C LEU A 133 10.45 13.39 -1.17
N ARG A 134 10.42 14.31 -0.20
CA ARG A 134 11.59 15.05 0.31
C ARG A 134 12.27 14.41 1.51
N HIS A 135 11.71 13.35 2.10
CA HIS A 135 12.23 12.70 3.32
C HIS A 135 12.62 11.22 3.09
N PRO A 136 13.68 10.93 2.30
CA PRO A 136 14.05 9.57 1.93
C PRO A 136 14.36 8.64 3.11
N ASP A 137 15.07 9.15 4.13
CA ASP A 137 15.46 8.34 5.29
C ASP A 137 14.24 7.90 6.13
N GLU A 138 13.26 8.79 6.27
CA GLU A 138 11.99 8.49 6.92
C GLU A 138 11.19 7.46 6.10
N ARG A 139 11.10 7.64 4.77
CA ARG A 139 10.45 6.65 3.89
C ARG A 139 11.10 5.26 4.03
N GLU A 140 12.42 5.20 4.01
CA GLU A 140 13.15 3.92 4.11
C GLU A 140 12.91 3.25 5.46
N THR A 141 12.88 4.03 6.55
CA THR A 141 12.57 3.52 7.89
C THR A 141 11.19 2.85 7.94
N ILE A 142 10.16 3.54 7.44
CA ILE A 142 8.76 3.06 7.47
C ILE A 142 8.58 1.85 6.55
N THR A 143 9.10 1.91 5.33
CA THR A 143 8.98 0.79 4.36
C THR A 143 9.73 -0.45 4.82
N ARG A 144 10.90 -0.29 5.47
CA ARG A 144 11.65 -1.39 6.06
C ARG A 144 10.89 -2.04 7.22
N GLN A 145 10.27 -1.25 8.08
CA GLN A 145 9.42 -1.78 9.16
C GLN A 145 8.22 -2.55 8.61
N ALA A 146 7.54 -2.02 7.59
CA ALA A 146 6.42 -2.70 6.93
C ALA A 146 6.84 -4.04 6.31
N PHE A 147 7.97 -4.06 5.62
CA PHE A 147 8.54 -5.28 5.05
C PHE A 147 8.88 -6.31 6.14
N GLN A 148 9.56 -5.87 7.20
CA GLN A 148 9.98 -6.75 8.29
C GLN A 148 8.79 -7.33 9.05
N SER A 149 7.72 -6.55 9.26
CA SER A 149 6.48 -7.02 9.89
C SER A 149 5.90 -8.22 9.14
N MET A 150 5.85 -8.16 7.80
CA MET A 150 5.39 -9.26 6.97
C MET A 150 6.40 -10.41 6.93
N ALA A 151 7.70 -10.11 6.85
CA ALA A 151 8.76 -11.11 6.85
C ALA A 151 8.73 -11.99 8.12
N ASN A 152 8.62 -11.36 9.29
CA ASN A 152 8.51 -12.04 10.58
C ASN A 152 7.29 -12.96 10.61
N TYR A 153 6.13 -12.45 10.20
CA TYR A 153 4.89 -13.23 10.16
C TYR A 153 4.99 -14.51 9.32
N PHE A 154 5.70 -14.45 8.18
CA PHE A 154 5.97 -15.63 7.37
C PHE A 154 7.01 -16.58 7.99
N GLN A 155 8.07 -16.04 8.60
CA GLN A 155 9.14 -16.84 9.22
C GLN A 155 8.66 -17.59 10.45
N GLU A 156 7.86 -16.92 11.29
CA GLU A 156 7.27 -17.48 12.51
C GLU A 156 6.11 -18.43 12.22
N GLN A 157 5.63 -18.46 10.96
CA GLN A 157 4.45 -19.20 10.55
C GLN A 157 3.25 -18.90 11.44
N SER A 158 2.95 -17.61 11.68
CA SER A 158 1.96 -17.19 12.69
C SER A 158 0.49 -17.33 12.22
N PHE A 159 0.26 -17.59 10.93
CA PHE A 159 -1.09 -17.72 10.35
C PHE A 159 -1.96 -18.82 11.00
N PRO A 160 -1.48 -20.05 11.22
CA PRO A 160 -2.24 -21.07 11.92
C PRO A 160 -2.72 -20.57 13.29
N GLN A 161 -1.87 -19.94 14.09
CA GLN A 161 -2.17 -19.43 15.43
C GLN A 161 -3.24 -18.34 15.36
N ASP A 162 -3.09 -17.36 14.48
CA ASP A 162 -4.07 -16.28 14.31
C ASP A 162 -5.42 -16.80 13.77
N SER A 163 -5.41 -17.90 13.02
CA SER A 163 -6.62 -18.56 12.52
C SER A 163 -7.30 -19.46 13.55
N GLN A 164 -6.61 -19.89 14.62
CA GLN A 164 -7.15 -20.85 15.61
C GLN A 164 -8.48 -20.41 16.22
N PRO A 165 -8.65 -19.15 16.68
CA PRO A 165 -9.93 -18.72 17.26
C PRO A 165 -11.11 -18.88 16.28
N PHE A 166 -10.87 -18.66 15.00
CA PHE A 166 -11.87 -18.86 13.95
C PHE A 166 -12.14 -20.35 13.71
N LEU A 167 -11.09 -21.17 13.61
CA LEU A 167 -11.24 -22.62 13.41
C LEU A 167 -11.95 -23.30 14.58
N HIS A 168 -11.67 -22.89 15.82
CA HIS A 168 -12.39 -23.34 17.01
C HIS A 168 -13.88 -22.97 16.96
N ARG A 169 -14.21 -21.73 16.54
CA ARG A 169 -15.60 -21.30 16.36
C ARG A 169 -16.34 -22.15 15.33
N LEU A 170 -15.63 -22.63 14.30
CA LEU A 170 -16.17 -23.53 13.28
C LEU A 170 -16.14 -25.02 13.68
N LYS A 171 -15.59 -25.38 14.85
CA LYS A 171 -15.41 -26.76 15.32
C LYS A 171 -14.56 -27.62 14.38
N LEU A 172 -13.56 -27.02 13.74
CA LEU A 172 -12.63 -27.71 12.83
C LEU A 172 -11.35 -28.18 13.54
N VAL A 173 -11.05 -27.61 14.71
CA VAL A 173 -9.94 -27.97 15.61
C VAL A 173 -10.38 -27.83 17.06
#